data_AF-M2VU43-F1
#
_entry.id   AF-M2VU43-F1
#
_cell.length_a   1.000
_cell.length_b   1.000
_cell.length_c   1.000
_cell.angle_alpha   90.00
_cell.angle_beta   90.00
_cell.angle_gamma   90.00
#
_symmetry.space_group_name_H-M   'P 1'
#
loop_
_entity.id
_entity.type
_entity.pdbx_description
1 polymer ?
#
loop_
_entity_poly.entity_id
_entity_poly.type
_entity_poly.pdbx_seq_one_letter_code
_entity_poly.pdbx_strand_id
1 'polypeptide(L)'
;MQTEAQLADSTLASIRKRNTADEEEGEEVRKETTYGLGASYMDNATSNGHGSNLLQHHNLPPAMRHFRNVAGKPAILALSAFSTGACFLGIVNVGLISSELLFTVAPPAFFYSGFCQIVAGILAFVNNDNFTGVAASSYGAFYLAFGAYMVFYTQGFFGPISVVQLEHGLGAMIFGYIIFNTYIYIASFMLTLGLMIMFFFVEMSLILSMASLYGKISTVPGGVFSILLSAAGWYNAASFLFEDMFGRPILFNPLMTDVYMWFKRRRSA
;
A
#
# COMPACT_ATOMS: atom_id res chain seq x y z
N MET A 1 -28.04 39.83 46.29
CA MET A 1 -26.90 39.22 47.01
C MET A 1 -26.91 37.74 46.67
N GLN A 2 -26.42 37.38 45.48
CA GLN A 2 -26.23 35.97 45.10
C GLN A 2 -24.93 35.51 45.77
N THR A 3 -25.03 34.49 46.63
CA THR A 3 -23.97 34.00 47.50
C THR A 3 -22.87 33.31 46.68
N GLU A 4 -21.60 33.54 47.04
CA GLU A 4 -20.39 33.06 46.34
C GLU A 4 -20.39 31.56 45.98
N ALA A 5 -21.15 30.75 46.72
CA ALA A 5 -21.37 29.33 46.42
C ALA A 5 -22.01 29.07 45.04
N GLN A 6 -22.93 29.92 44.56
CA GLN A 6 -23.56 29.75 43.24
C GLN A 6 -22.62 30.12 42.07
N LEU A 7 -21.66 31.01 42.32
CA LEU A 7 -20.67 31.41 41.33
C LEU A 7 -19.59 30.33 41.14
N ALA A 8 -19.17 29.67 42.23
CA ALA A 8 -18.23 28.56 42.18
C ALA A 8 -18.82 27.34 41.42
N ASP A 9 -20.08 27.01 41.68
CA ASP A 9 -20.72 25.82 41.10
C ASP A 9 -20.99 25.98 39.60
N SER A 10 -21.37 27.18 39.15
CA SER A 10 -21.52 27.51 37.73
C SER A 10 -20.18 27.52 36.98
N THR A 11 -19.11 27.94 37.65
CA THR A 11 -17.76 27.92 37.09
C THR A 11 -17.27 26.47 36.90
N LEU A 12 -17.45 25.61 37.90
CA LEU A 12 -17.09 24.18 37.83
C LEU A 12 -17.91 23.43 36.77
N ALA A 13 -19.20 23.73 36.64
CA ALA A 13 -20.04 23.18 35.57
C ALA A 13 -19.57 23.59 34.17
N SER A 14 -19.09 24.84 34.02
CA SER A 14 -18.55 25.35 32.75
C SER A 14 -17.20 24.73 32.36
N ILE A 15 -16.39 24.36 33.36
CA ILE A 15 -15.11 23.68 33.16
C ILE A 15 -15.37 22.22 32.76
N ARG A 16 -16.32 21.55 33.43
CA ARG A 16 -16.67 20.16 33.11
C ARG A 16 -17.25 20.01 31.71
N LYS A 17 -18.09 20.96 31.26
CA LYS A 17 -18.61 20.99 29.87
C LYS A 17 -17.53 21.21 28.82
N ARG A 18 -16.50 22.02 29.14
CA ARG A 18 -15.35 22.24 28.24
C ARG A 18 -14.52 20.98 28.09
N ASN A 19 -14.18 20.32 29.20
CA ASN A 19 -13.39 19.09 29.15
C ASN A 19 -14.09 17.94 28.39
N THR A 20 -15.42 17.83 28.50
CA THR A 20 -16.18 16.85 27.71
C THR A 20 -16.22 17.18 26.22
N ALA A 21 -16.28 18.47 25.87
CA ALA A 21 -16.22 18.89 24.47
C ALA A 21 -14.84 18.64 23.86
N ASP A 22 -13.76 18.91 24.61
CA ASP A 22 -12.38 18.65 24.18
C ASP A 22 -12.10 17.14 24.03
N GLU A 23 -12.73 16.28 24.84
CA GLU A 23 -12.66 14.82 24.70
C GLU A 23 -13.45 14.31 23.47
N GLU A 24 -14.64 14.88 23.19
CA GLU A 24 -15.43 14.56 22.00
C GLU A 24 -14.74 15.02 20.71
N GLU A 25 -14.16 16.24 20.70
CA GLU A 25 -13.39 16.78 19.57
C GLU A 25 -12.10 15.98 19.34
N GLY A 26 -11.42 15.57 20.42
CA GLY A 26 -10.26 14.68 20.37
C GLY A 26 -10.58 13.28 19.86
N GLU A 27 -11.79 12.76 20.13
CA GLU A 27 -12.25 11.46 19.63
C GLU A 27 -12.73 11.54 18.16
N GLU A 28 -13.33 12.66 17.74
CA GLU A 28 -13.76 12.92 16.37
C GLU A 28 -12.57 13.13 15.42
N VAL A 29 -11.57 13.92 15.84
CA VAL A 29 -10.28 14.08 15.12
C VAL A 29 -9.52 12.75 15.03
N ARG A 30 -9.59 11.91 16.08
CA ARG A 30 -8.99 10.57 16.07
C ARG A 30 -9.72 9.62 15.10
N LYS A 31 -11.03 9.75 14.95
CA LYS A 31 -11.83 8.98 13.99
C LYS A 31 -11.52 9.40 12.54
N GLU A 32 -11.38 10.69 12.24
CA GLU A 32 -11.01 11.17 10.90
C GLU A 32 -9.59 10.76 10.48
N THR A 33 -8.63 10.82 11.39
CA THR A 33 -7.22 10.46 11.11
C THR A 33 -7.03 8.96 10.83
N THR A 34 -7.97 8.11 11.27
CA THR A 34 -7.86 6.64 11.18
C THR A 34 -8.21 6.10 9.77
N TYR A 35 -8.83 6.90 8.89
CA TYR A 35 -9.25 6.48 7.53
C TYR A 35 -8.32 6.97 6.39
N GLY A 36 -7.02 7.07 6.67
CA GLY A 36 -5.98 7.73 5.85
C GLY A 36 -5.65 7.19 4.45
N LEU A 37 -6.52 6.38 3.84
CA LEU A 37 -6.44 6.09 2.40
C LEU A 37 -7.76 6.30 1.66
N GLY A 38 -8.89 6.14 2.35
CA GLY A 38 -10.21 6.45 1.80
C GLY A 38 -10.44 7.96 1.71
N ALA A 39 -10.03 8.72 2.73
CA ALA A 39 -10.25 10.16 2.80
C ALA A 39 -9.56 10.93 1.66
N SER A 40 -8.30 10.62 1.37
CA SER A 40 -7.54 11.29 0.30
C SER A 40 -8.08 11.02 -1.11
N TYR A 41 -8.76 9.89 -1.32
CA TYR A 41 -9.48 9.59 -2.57
C TYR A 41 -10.91 10.18 -2.58
N MET A 42 -11.59 10.22 -1.43
CA MET A 42 -12.93 10.81 -1.29
C MET A 42 -12.93 12.34 -1.40
N ASP A 43 -11.87 13.01 -0.92
CA ASP A 43 -11.70 14.47 -1.07
C ASP A 43 -11.51 14.87 -2.54
N ASN A 44 -10.79 14.06 -3.32
CA ASN A 44 -10.65 14.30 -4.77
C ASN A 44 -11.90 13.92 -5.57
N ALA A 45 -12.68 12.93 -5.13
CA ALA A 45 -13.92 12.54 -5.80
C ALA A 45 -15.07 13.55 -5.57
N THR A 46 -15.04 14.31 -4.47
CA THR A 46 -16.03 15.35 -4.15
C THR A 46 -15.64 16.75 -4.66
N SER A 47 -14.39 16.95 -5.08
CA SER A 47 -13.90 18.22 -5.65
C SER A 47 -14.31 18.48 -7.12
N ASN A 48 -15.02 17.58 -7.79
CA ASN A 48 -15.43 17.76 -9.20
C ASN A 48 -16.78 18.49 -9.36
N GLY A 49 -16.98 19.55 -8.58
CA GLY A 49 -18.13 20.44 -8.70
C GLY A 49 -17.76 21.88 -8.43
N HIS A 50 -17.68 22.68 -9.50
CA HIS A 50 -17.61 24.14 -9.50
C HIS A 50 -16.26 24.79 -9.15
N GLY A 51 -15.77 25.60 -10.09
CA GLY A 51 -14.63 26.47 -9.89
C GLY A 51 -14.87 27.51 -8.79
N SER A 52 -13.91 27.61 -7.88
CA SER A 52 -13.56 28.69 -6.94
C SER A 52 -12.93 27.99 -5.73
N ASN A 53 -11.63 28.08 -5.47
CA ASN A 53 -11.07 29.21 -4.74
C ASN A 53 -9.53 29.18 -4.80
N LEU A 54 -8.94 30.00 -5.67
CA LEU A 54 -7.53 30.40 -5.57
C LEU A 54 -7.27 31.37 -4.39
N LEU A 55 -8.19 31.50 -3.44
CA LEU A 55 -8.13 32.47 -2.34
C LEU A 55 -8.46 31.91 -0.94
N GLN A 56 -8.48 30.59 -0.74
CA GLN A 56 -8.85 30.00 0.56
C GLN A 56 -7.68 29.31 1.29
N HIS A 57 -6.49 29.91 1.25
CA HIS A 57 -5.34 29.45 2.05
C HIS A 57 -4.78 30.51 3.02
N HIS A 58 -5.40 31.68 3.18
CA HIS A 58 -4.78 32.78 3.94
C HIS A 58 -5.16 32.89 5.44
N ASN A 59 -6.22 32.22 5.92
CA ASN A 59 -6.70 32.40 7.30
C ASN A 59 -6.90 31.11 8.13
N LEU A 60 -6.28 30.00 7.73
CA LEU A 60 -6.25 28.80 8.58
C LEU A 60 -5.08 28.92 9.58
N PRO A 61 -5.26 28.50 10.85
CA PRO A 61 -4.14 28.34 11.79
C PRO A 61 -2.99 27.60 11.10
N PRO A 62 -1.70 27.88 11.40
CA PRO A 62 -0.57 27.20 10.75
C PRO A 62 -0.65 25.67 10.78
N ALA A 63 -1.34 25.09 11.77
CA ALA A 63 -1.59 23.65 11.92
C ALA A 63 -2.68 23.07 10.98
N MET A 64 -3.53 23.93 10.41
CA MET A 64 -4.63 23.56 9.50
C MET A 64 -4.40 24.03 8.06
N ARG A 65 -3.17 24.43 7.70
CA ARG A 65 -2.81 24.41 6.28
C ARG A 65 -2.86 22.94 5.89
N HIS A 66 -3.68 22.60 4.88
CA HIS A 66 -3.63 21.35 4.10
C HIS A 66 -2.47 20.45 4.54
N PHE A 67 -2.72 19.21 5.01
CA PHE A 67 -1.66 18.21 5.09
C PHE A 67 -1.05 18.11 3.70
N ARG A 68 0.02 18.88 3.51
CA ARG A 68 0.64 19.06 2.22
C ARG A 68 1.21 17.70 1.91
N ASN A 69 0.94 17.16 0.72
CA ASN A 69 1.73 16.06 0.19
C ASN A 69 3.17 16.57 0.03
N VAL A 70 3.94 16.60 1.13
CA VAL A 70 5.28 17.18 1.18
C VAL A 70 6.22 16.38 0.28
N ALA A 71 5.93 15.08 0.10
CA ALA A 71 6.71 14.14 -0.68
C ALA A 71 6.09 13.73 -2.03
N GLY A 72 5.07 14.44 -2.53
CA GLY A 72 4.36 14.05 -3.77
C GLY A 72 3.43 12.84 -3.56
N LYS A 73 3.33 11.93 -4.54
CA LYS A 73 2.52 10.69 -4.49
C LYS A 73 3.43 9.43 -4.45
N PRO A 74 3.89 9.00 -3.27
CA PRO A 74 4.84 7.88 -3.14
C PRO A 74 4.30 6.54 -3.64
N ALA A 75 2.97 6.36 -3.64
CA ALA A 75 2.31 5.17 -4.17
C ALA A 75 2.69 4.86 -5.62
N ILE A 76 2.92 5.88 -6.47
CA ILE A 76 3.33 5.69 -7.87
C ILE A 76 4.68 4.96 -7.91
N LEU A 77 5.68 5.48 -7.19
CA LEU A 77 7.01 4.88 -7.11
C LEU A 77 6.95 3.47 -6.52
N ALA A 78 6.20 3.29 -5.43
CA ALA A 78 6.06 1.99 -4.77
C ALA A 78 5.47 0.93 -5.72
N LEU A 79 4.39 1.25 -6.44
CA LEU A 79 3.73 0.34 -7.36
C LEU A 79 4.60 0.04 -8.58
N SER A 80 5.29 1.04 -9.13
CA SER A 80 6.21 0.83 -10.25
C SER A 80 7.39 -0.06 -9.86
N ALA A 81 7.99 0.19 -8.69
CA ALA A 81 9.10 -0.60 -8.15
C ALA A 81 8.69 -2.05 -7.87
N PHE A 82 7.55 -2.24 -7.20
CA PHE A 82 7.01 -3.56 -6.88
C PHE A 82 6.73 -4.39 -8.14
N SER A 83 6.09 -3.77 -9.14
CA SER A 83 5.71 -4.44 -10.39
C SER A 83 6.93 -4.93 -11.15
N THR A 84 7.97 -4.10 -11.25
CA THR A 84 9.22 -4.50 -11.92
C THR A 84 9.84 -5.74 -11.28
N GLY A 85 9.91 -5.81 -9.95
CA GLY A 85 10.45 -6.97 -9.24
C GLY A 85 9.61 -8.23 -9.46
N ALA A 86 8.28 -8.09 -9.47
CA ALA A 86 7.37 -9.19 -9.70
C ALA A 86 7.43 -9.70 -11.15
N CYS A 87 7.59 -8.80 -12.13
CA CYS A 87 7.78 -9.18 -13.52
C CYS A 87 9.00 -10.09 -13.68
N PHE A 88 10.11 -9.68 -13.07
CA PHE A 88 11.37 -10.39 -13.11
C PHE A 88 11.29 -11.78 -12.46
N LEU A 89 10.73 -11.87 -11.26
CA LEU A 89 10.47 -13.17 -10.62
C LEU A 89 9.54 -14.04 -11.47
N GLY A 90 8.54 -13.42 -12.10
CA GLY A 90 7.58 -14.11 -12.97
C GLY A 90 8.23 -14.73 -14.20
N ILE A 91 9.04 -13.96 -14.94
CA ILE A 91 9.74 -14.39 -16.16
C ILE A 91 10.68 -15.57 -15.85
N VAL A 92 11.37 -15.51 -14.71
CA VAL A 92 12.26 -16.59 -14.25
C VAL A 92 11.46 -17.84 -13.87
N ASN A 93 10.38 -17.68 -13.09
CA ASN A 93 9.56 -18.81 -12.63
C ASN A 93 8.82 -19.53 -13.76
N VAL A 94 8.47 -18.82 -14.83
CA VAL A 94 7.91 -19.41 -16.06
C VAL A 94 8.98 -20.07 -16.94
N GLY A 95 10.27 -19.83 -16.68
CA GLY A 95 11.38 -20.40 -17.43
C GLY A 95 11.67 -19.70 -18.76
N LEU A 96 11.25 -18.44 -18.92
CA LEU A 96 11.54 -17.64 -20.11
C LEU A 96 13.03 -17.24 -20.18
N ILE A 97 13.69 -17.16 -19.03
CA ILE A 97 15.11 -16.86 -18.89
C ILE A 97 15.72 -17.92 -17.97
N SER A 98 16.93 -18.38 -18.29
CA SER A 98 17.69 -19.30 -17.44
C SER A 98 17.92 -18.70 -16.06
N SER A 99 17.82 -19.52 -15.02
CA SER A 99 18.11 -19.16 -13.63
C SER A 99 19.56 -18.71 -13.42
N GLU A 100 20.47 -19.00 -14.35
CA GLU A 100 21.85 -18.49 -14.32
C GLU A 100 21.93 -16.98 -14.62
N LEU A 101 20.96 -16.44 -15.36
CA LEU A 101 20.85 -14.99 -15.59
C LEU A 101 20.15 -14.26 -14.43
N LEU A 102 19.75 -14.96 -13.37
CA LEU A 102 19.09 -14.33 -12.22
C LEU A 102 19.96 -13.23 -11.58
N PHE A 103 21.29 -13.34 -11.69
CA PHE A 103 22.24 -12.32 -11.23
C PHE A 103 22.25 -11.03 -12.04
N THR A 104 21.80 -11.04 -13.31
CA THR A 104 21.67 -9.79 -14.09
C THR A 104 20.38 -9.05 -13.73
N VAL A 105 19.41 -9.78 -13.18
CA VAL A 105 18.09 -9.27 -12.76
C VAL A 105 18.06 -8.93 -11.27
N ALA A 106 19.01 -9.46 -10.49
CA ALA A 106 19.14 -9.19 -9.07
C ALA A 106 19.39 -7.70 -8.74
N PRO A 107 20.28 -6.94 -9.41
CA PRO A 107 20.52 -5.55 -9.06
C PRO A 107 19.28 -4.64 -9.22
N PRO A 108 18.50 -4.73 -10.33
CA PRO A 108 17.21 -4.05 -10.41
C PRO A 108 16.23 -4.43 -9.28
N ALA A 109 16.16 -5.70 -8.91
CA ALA A 109 15.31 -6.15 -7.80
C ALA A 109 15.76 -5.57 -6.45
N PHE A 110 17.06 -5.50 -6.18
CA PHE A 110 17.60 -4.89 -4.96
C PHE A 110 17.39 -3.38 -4.89
N PHE A 111 17.79 -2.67 -5.94
CA PHE A 111 17.82 -1.20 -5.90
C PHE A 111 16.44 -0.61 -6.15
N TYR A 112 15.71 -1.10 -7.14
CA TYR A 112 14.42 -0.52 -7.47
C TYR A 112 13.31 -1.12 -6.59
N SER A 113 13.10 -2.43 -6.68
CA SER A 113 12.04 -3.11 -5.92
C SER A 113 12.33 -3.23 -4.43
N GLY A 114 13.59 -3.13 -4.00
CA GLY A 114 13.97 -3.08 -2.60
C GLY A 114 14.09 -1.65 -2.08
N PHE A 115 15.21 -1.00 -2.41
CA PHE A 115 15.58 0.30 -1.84
C PHE A 115 14.62 1.43 -2.21
N CYS A 116 14.35 1.67 -3.50
CA CYS A 116 13.42 2.73 -3.91
C CYS A 116 12.01 2.50 -3.37
N GLN A 117 11.60 1.24 -3.23
CA GLN A 117 10.29 0.90 -2.67
C GLN A 117 10.21 1.21 -1.16
N ILE A 118 11.28 0.96 -0.39
CA ILE A 118 11.37 1.38 1.03
C ILE A 118 11.35 2.90 1.13
N VAL A 119 12.09 3.60 0.27
CA VAL A 119 12.07 5.08 0.24
C VAL A 119 10.65 5.58 -0.01
N ALA A 120 9.93 4.99 -0.97
CA ALA A 120 8.52 5.31 -1.20
C ALA A 120 7.65 5.06 0.04
N GLY A 121 7.89 3.97 0.79
CA GLY A 121 7.20 3.69 2.05
C GLY A 121 7.45 4.73 3.14
N ILE A 122 8.71 5.15 3.32
CA ILE A 122 9.07 6.20 4.28
C ILE A 122 8.38 7.52 3.91
N LEU A 123 8.39 7.89 2.62
CA LEU A 123 7.72 9.09 2.13
C LEU A 123 6.19 9.00 2.28
N ALA A 124 5.61 7.81 2.16
CA ALA A 124 4.18 7.60 2.40
C ALA A 124 3.82 7.84 3.87
N PHE A 125 4.62 7.36 4.83
CA PHE A 125 4.41 7.68 6.25
C PHE A 125 4.53 9.18 6.54
N VAL A 126 5.43 9.90 5.88
CA VAL A 126 5.53 11.37 5.98
C VAL A 126 4.26 12.07 5.50
N ASN A 127 3.55 11.48 4.53
CA ASN A 127 2.27 11.97 4.02
C ASN A 127 1.05 11.42 4.78
N ASN A 128 1.22 10.72 5.92
CA ASN A 128 0.16 10.00 6.65
C ASN A 128 -0.56 8.91 5.84
N ASP A 129 0.06 8.43 4.76
CA ASP A 129 -0.41 7.27 4.01
C ASP A 129 0.15 6.00 4.66
N ASN A 130 -0.59 5.51 5.65
CA ASN A 130 -0.21 4.31 6.41
C ASN A 130 -0.27 3.03 5.56
N PHE A 131 -1.22 2.93 4.64
CA PHE A 131 -1.39 1.74 3.81
C PHE A 131 -0.20 1.56 2.87
N THR A 132 0.12 2.59 2.07
CA THR A 132 1.27 2.57 1.18
C THR A 132 2.56 2.50 2.00
N GLY A 133 2.64 3.19 3.14
CA GLY A 133 3.80 3.13 4.03
C GLY A 133 4.14 1.71 4.46
N VAL A 134 3.15 0.99 5.01
CA VAL A 134 3.30 -0.40 5.45
C VAL A 134 3.54 -1.34 4.27
N ALA A 135 2.72 -1.26 3.22
CA ALA A 135 2.84 -2.15 2.06
C ALA A 135 4.20 -1.97 1.36
N ALA A 136 4.57 -0.75 1.01
CA ALA A 136 5.81 -0.47 0.28
C ALA A 136 7.05 -0.82 1.10
N SER A 137 7.07 -0.51 2.40
CA SER A 137 8.21 -0.86 3.27
C SER A 137 8.37 -2.37 3.42
N SER A 138 7.27 -3.11 3.64
CA SER A 138 7.31 -4.56 3.81
C SER A 138 7.71 -5.30 2.54
N TYR A 139 7.15 -4.91 1.38
CA TYR A 139 7.53 -5.50 0.09
C TYR A 139 8.93 -5.07 -0.35
N GLY A 140 9.37 -3.85 -0.03
CA GLY A 140 10.75 -3.46 -0.25
C GLY A 140 11.72 -4.29 0.58
N ALA A 141 11.38 -4.56 1.85
CA ALA A 141 12.14 -5.49 2.69
C ALA A 141 12.14 -6.92 2.13
N PHE A 142 11.04 -7.39 1.54
CA PHE A 142 10.98 -8.69 0.86
C PHE A 142 12.02 -8.80 -0.26
N TYR A 143 12.07 -7.82 -1.17
CA TYR A 143 13.01 -7.85 -2.28
C TYR A 143 14.48 -7.72 -1.83
N LEU A 144 14.74 -6.90 -0.79
CA LEU A 144 16.08 -6.83 -0.21
C LEU A 144 16.49 -8.14 0.46
N ALA A 145 15.60 -8.77 1.24
CA ALA A 145 15.86 -10.06 1.89
C ALA A 145 16.07 -11.17 0.85
N PHE A 146 15.21 -11.23 -0.16
CA PHE A 146 15.31 -12.20 -1.26
C PHE A 146 16.62 -12.03 -2.05
N GLY A 147 16.98 -10.80 -2.39
CA GLY A 147 18.24 -10.54 -3.05
C GLY A 147 19.43 -10.94 -2.16
N ALA A 148 19.43 -10.55 -0.88
CA ALA A 148 20.52 -10.85 0.05
C ALA A 148 20.70 -12.36 0.20
N TYR A 149 19.59 -13.09 0.27
CA TYR A 149 19.55 -14.53 0.25
C TYR A 149 20.24 -15.13 -0.99
N MET A 150 19.96 -14.61 -2.18
CA MET A 150 20.62 -15.06 -3.42
C MET A 150 22.13 -14.81 -3.39
N VAL A 151 22.56 -13.63 -2.94
CA VAL A 151 23.99 -13.31 -2.83
C VAL A 151 24.68 -14.21 -1.80
N PHE A 152 24.16 -14.32 -0.58
CA PHE A 152 24.75 -15.15 0.46
C PHE A 152 24.81 -16.64 0.09
N TYR A 153 23.81 -17.13 -0.64
CA TYR A 153 23.84 -18.48 -1.18
C TYR A 153 25.02 -18.68 -2.15
N THR A 154 25.21 -17.79 -3.13
CA THR A 154 26.35 -17.91 -4.07
C THR A 154 27.72 -17.84 -3.42
N GLN A 155 27.85 -17.08 -2.33
CA GLN A 155 29.11 -16.93 -1.61
C GLN A 155 29.38 -18.10 -0.64
N GLY A 156 28.50 -19.10 -0.58
CA GLY A 156 28.63 -20.24 0.33
C GLY A 156 28.50 -19.85 1.81
N PHE A 157 27.91 -18.69 2.11
CA PHE A 157 27.85 -18.11 3.46
C PHE A 157 27.10 -19.00 4.45
N PHE A 158 26.06 -19.70 3.98
CA PHE A 158 25.23 -20.56 4.82
C PHE A 158 25.88 -21.91 5.17
N GLY A 159 27.09 -22.19 4.68
CA GLY A 159 27.75 -23.48 4.87
C GLY A 159 27.13 -24.60 4.03
N PRO A 160 27.41 -25.88 4.34
CA PRO A 160 26.92 -27.01 3.56
C PRO A 160 25.43 -27.27 3.85
N ILE A 161 24.56 -26.47 3.23
CA ILE A 161 23.10 -26.67 3.23
C ILE A 161 22.70 -27.28 1.89
N SER A 162 21.80 -28.27 1.92
CA SER A 162 21.27 -28.84 0.67
C SER A 162 20.34 -27.84 -0.03
N VAL A 163 20.28 -27.88 -1.36
CA VAL A 163 19.38 -27.01 -2.15
C VAL A 163 17.93 -27.12 -1.68
N VAL A 164 17.48 -28.33 -1.31
CA VAL A 164 16.13 -28.59 -0.80
C VAL A 164 15.87 -27.88 0.54
N GLN A 165 16.84 -27.91 1.47
CA GLN A 165 16.70 -27.21 2.76
C GLN A 165 16.66 -25.69 2.57
N LEU A 166 17.40 -25.20 1.57
CA LEU A 166 17.44 -23.81 1.17
C LEU A 166 16.05 -23.38 0.65
N GLU A 167 15.51 -24.12 -0.32
CA GLU A 167 14.15 -23.90 -0.88
C GLU A 167 13.05 -23.92 0.20
N HIS A 168 13.11 -24.88 1.13
CA HIS A 168 12.17 -24.91 2.26
C HIS A 168 12.29 -23.68 3.18
N GLY A 169 13.51 -23.20 3.44
CA GLY A 169 13.73 -21.97 4.20
C GLY A 169 13.13 -20.74 3.51
N LEU A 170 13.30 -20.64 2.19
CA LEU A 170 12.66 -19.60 1.39
C LEU A 170 11.12 -19.73 1.40
N GLY A 171 10.61 -20.96 1.35
CA GLY A 171 9.18 -21.26 1.47
C GLY A 171 8.59 -20.79 2.81
N ALA A 172 9.34 -20.95 3.91
CA ALA A 172 8.95 -20.43 5.23
C ALA A 172 8.94 -18.89 5.28
N MET A 173 9.90 -18.22 4.62
CA MET A 173 9.89 -16.77 4.47
C MET A 173 8.63 -16.32 3.70
N ILE A 174 8.34 -16.94 2.55
CA ILE A 174 7.14 -16.63 1.75
C ILE A 174 5.86 -16.85 2.56
N PHE A 175 5.80 -17.89 3.40
CA PHE A 175 4.63 -18.12 4.26
C PHE A 175 4.32 -16.94 5.19
N GLY A 176 5.34 -16.29 5.78
CA GLY A 176 5.14 -15.07 6.55
C GLY A 176 4.55 -13.93 5.70
N TYR A 177 4.99 -13.82 4.45
CA TYR A 177 4.46 -12.83 3.49
C TYR A 177 3.06 -13.15 2.98
N ILE A 178 2.65 -14.41 2.93
CA ILE A 178 1.26 -14.80 2.64
C ILE A 178 0.36 -14.19 3.72
N ILE A 179 0.66 -14.45 5.00
CA ILE A 179 -0.14 -13.90 6.12
C ILE A 179 -0.18 -12.36 6.06
N PHE A 180 0.96 -11.74 5.80
CA PHE A 180 1.05 -10.30 5.61
C PHE A 180 0.14 -9.80 4.49
N ASN A 181 0.24 -10.40 3.30
CA ASN A 181 -0.53 -9.97 2.16
C ASN A 181 -2.02 -10.27 2.34
N THR A 182 -2.41 -11.34 3.03
CA THR A 182 -3.84 -11.67 3.25
C THR A 182 -4.59 -10.49 3.87
N TYR A 183 -4.03 -9.85 4.92
CA TYR A 183 -4.73 -8.70 5.53
C TYR A 183 -4.59 -7.42 4.71
N ILE A 184 -3.49 -7.22 3.97
CA ILE A 184 -3.35 -6.09 3.03
C ILE A 184 -4.36 -6.22 1.88
N TYR A 185 -4.58 -7.43 1.39
CA TYR A 185 -5.59 -7.75 0.39
C TYR A 185 -7.00 -7.44 0.92
N ILE A 186 -7.33 -7.83 2.15
CA ILE A 186 -8.62 -7.45 2.75
C ILE A 186 -8.74 -5.93 2.89
N ALA A 187 -7.68 -5.25 3.34
CA ALA A 187 -7.67 -3.79 3.46
C ALA A 187 -7.84 -3.09 2.11
N SER A 188 -7.36 -3.69 1.01
CA SER A 188 -7.49 -3.15 -0.35
C SER A 188 -8.95 -3.05 -0.84
N PHE A 189 -9.91 -3.70 -0.17
CA PHE A 189 -11.33 -3.63 -0.53
C PHE A 189 -11.93 -2.25 -0.33
N MET A 190 -11.27 -1.38 0.46
CA MET A 190 -11.66 0.01 0.66
C MET A 190 -11.00 0.97 -0.35
N LEU A 191 -10.19 0.44 -1.27
CA LEU A 191 -9.40 1.23 -2.23
C LEU A 191 -9.99 1.13 -3.63
N THR A 192 -9.14 1.11 -4.66
CA THR A 192 -9.56 0.96 -6.06
C THR A 192 -9.66 -0.50 -6.47
N LEU A 193 -10.51 -0.78 -7.46
CA LEU A 193 -10.65 -2.12 -8.03
C LEU A 193 -9.32 -2.66 -8.56
N GLY A 194 -8.50 -1.80 -9.18
CA GLY A 194 -7.19 -2.19 -9.69
C GLY A 194 -6.23 -2.65 -8.61
N LEU A 195 -6.22 -2.00 -7.43
CA LEU A 195 -5.38 -2.41 -6.31
C LEU A 195 -5.86 -3.72 -5.69
N MET A 196 -7.17 -3.92 -5.57
CA MET A 196 -7.74 -5.19 -5.10
C MET A 196 -7.32 -6.36 -6.01
N ILE A 197 -7.48 -6.22 -7.32
CA ILE A 197 -7.08 -7.26 -8.29
C ILE A 197 -5.58 -7.53 -8.22
N MET A 198 -4.77 -6.48 -8.07
CA MET A 198 -3.33 -6.62 -7.92
C MET A 198 -2.97 -7.44 -6.67
N PHE A 199 -3.50 -7.11 -5.49
CA PHE A 199 -3.21 -7.85 -4.26
C PHE A 199 -3.75 -9.28 -4.25
N PHE A 200 -4.84 -9.53 -4.98
CA PHE A 200 -5.30 -10.90 -5.26
C PHE A 200 -4.24 -11.70 -6.05
N PHE A 201 -3.67 -11.12 -7.10
CA PHE A 201 -2.60 -11.79 -7.85
C PHE A 201 -1.32 -11.96 -7.04
N VAL A 202 -1.00 -11.03 -6.14
CA VAL A 202 0.09 -11.19 -5.15
C VAL A 202 -0.18 -12.41 -4.27
N GLU A 203 -1.37 -12.54 -3.70
CA GLU A 203 -1.74 -13.66 -2.83
C GLU A 203 -1.57 -15.01 -3.55
N MET A 204 -2.14 -15.11 -4.76
CA MET A 204 -2.05 -16.31 -5.58
C MET A 204 -0.61 -16.63 -5.96
N SER A 205 0.18 -15.62 -6.32
CA SER A 205 1.60 -15.82 -6.66
C SER A 205 2.39 -16.36 -5.46
N LEU A 206 2.21 -15.78 -4.27
CA LEU A 206 2.91 -16.21 -3.05
C LEU A 206 2.54 -17.65 -2.65
N ILE A 207 1.25 -18.00 -2.66
CA ILE A 207 0.78 -19.36 -2.33
C ILE A 207 1.34 -20.38 -3.31
N LEU A 208 1.29 -20.10 -4.61
CA LEU A 208 1.77 -21.02 -5.65
C LEU A 208 3.30 -21.13 -5.64
N SER A 209 4.02 -20.03 -5.44
CA SER A 209 5.48 -20.05 -5.29
C SER A 209 5.91 -20.83 -4.06
N MET A 210 5.24 -20.66 -2.91
CA MET A 210 5.48 -21.48 -1.73
C MET A 210 5.29 -22.97 -2.04
N ALA A 211 4.18 -23.35 -2.68
CA ALA A 211 3.92 -24.74 -3.03
C ALA A 211 4.99 -25.34 -3.97
N SER A 212 5.54 -24.54 -4.89
CA SER A 212 6.65 -24.97 -5.75
C SER A 212 7.96 -25.19 -4.98
N LEU A 213 8.26 -24.37 -3.97
CA LEU A 213 9.46 -24.50 -3.15
C LEU A 213 9.45 -25.74 -2.25
N TYR A 214 8.27 -26.28 -1.95
CA TYR A 214 8.10 -27.59 -1.27
C TYR A 214 7.95 -28.77 -2.26
N GLY A 215 8.23 -28.54 -3.55
CA GLY A 215 8.16 -29.56 -4.60
C GLY A 215 6.75 -30.12 -4.86
N LYS A 216 5.69 -29.40 -4.48
CA LYS A 216 4.30 -29.87 -4.66
C LYS A 216 3.75 -29.58 -6.06
N ILE A 217 4.20 -28.49 -6.66
CA ILE A 217 3.81 -28.05 -8.00
C ILE A 217 5.03 -27.47 -8.75
N SER A 218 4.90 -27.21 -10.05
CA SER A 218 5.92 -26.50 -10.81
C SER A 218 5.97 -25.02 -10.45
N THR A 219 7.06 -24.33 -10.79
CA THR A 219 7.23 -22.88 -10.57
C THR A 219 6.36 -22.02 -11.48
N VAL A 220 5.87 -22.59 -12.59
CA VAL A 220 5.18 -21.88 -13.67
C VAL A 220 3.90 -21.16 -13.20
N PRO A 221 2.97 -21.79 -12.45
CA PRO A 221 1.75 -21.12 -12.00
C PRO A 221 2.04 -19.87 -11.16
N GLY A 222 2.97 -19.97 -10.19
CA GLY A 222 3.38 -18.82 -9.38
C GLY A 222 3.99 -17.69 -10.22
N GLY A 223 4.77 -18.06 -11.25
CA GLY A 223 5.34 -17.12 -12.20
C GLY A 223 4.30 -16.41 -13.07
N VAL A 224 3.29 -17.11 -13.58
CA VAL A 224 2.20 -16.51 -14.37
C VAL A 224 1.43 -15.47 -13.54
N PHE A 225 1.07 -15.81 -12.30
CA PHE A 225 0.42 -14.84 -11.41
C PHE A 225 1.33 -13.65 -11.07
N SER A 226 2.66 -13.87 -11.00
CA SER A 226 3.64 -12.78 -10.82
C SER A 226 3.73 -11.85 -12.03
N ILE A 227 3.50 -12.34 -13.24
CA ILE A 227 3.42 -11.50 -14.45
C ILE A 227 2.10 -10.72 -14.46
N LEU A 228 0.98 -11.37 -14.11
CA LEU A 228 -0.34 -10.73 -14.04
C LEU A 228 -0.37 -9.63 -12.97
N LEU A 229 0.21 -9.87 -11.79
CA LEU A 229 0.31 -8.87 -10.74
C LEU A 229 1.16 -7.68 -11.19
N SER A 230 2.24 -7.91 -11.94
CA SER A 230 3.08 -6.84 -12.47
C SER A 230 2.31 -5.97 -13.47
N ALA A 231 1.54 -6.58 -14.36
CA ALA A 231 0.71 -5.84 -15.31
C ALA A 231 -0.34 -4.99 -14.58
N ALA A 232 -1.01 -5.56 -13.56
CA ALA A 232 -1.97 -4.84 -12.74
C ALA A 232 -1.30 -3.70 -11.95
N GLY A 233 -0.12 -3.93 -11.37
CA GLY A 233 0.60 -2.91 -10.60
C GLY A 233 1.08 -1.73 -11.45
N TRP A 234 1.61 -1.98 -12.65
CA TRP A 234 1.94 -0.91 -13.59
C TRP A 234 0.71 -0.17 -14.09
N TYR A 235 -0.42 -0.85 -14.30
CA TYR A 235 -1.68 -0.19 -14.63
C TYR A 235 -2.12 0.78 -13.53
N ASN A 236 -2.06 0.37 -12.26
CA ASN A 236 -2.38 1.26 -11.13
C ASN A 236 -1.39 2.43 -11.04
N ALA A 237 -0.09 2.17 -11.19
CA ALA A 237 0.93 3.22 -11.19
C ALA A 237 0.70 4.25 -12.31
N ALA A 238 0.40 3.79 -13.53
CA ALA A 238 0.09 4.65 -14.66
C ALA A 238 -1.21 5.44 -14.44
N SER A 239 -2.25 4.81 -13.87
CA SER A 239 -3.50 5.48 -13.52
C SER A 239 -3.26 6.65 -12.57
N PHE A 240 -2.49 6.43 -11.51
CA PHE A 240 -2.19 7.45 -10.51
C PHE A 240 -1.28 8.54 -11.06
N LEU A 241 -0.29 8.18 -11.89
CA LEU A 241 0.60 9.14 -12.54
C LEU A 241 -0.14 10.02 -13.55
N PHE A 242 -1.01 9.45 -14.38
CA PHE A 242 -1.76 10.22 -15.36
C PHE A 242 -2.79 11.12 -14.71
N GLU A 243 -3.48 10.65 -13.67
CA GLU A 243 -4.37 11.50 -12.89
C GLU A 243 -3.62 12.68 -12.26
N ASP A 244 -2.41 12.45 -11.76
CA ASP A 244 -1.55 13.50 -11.22
C ASP A 244 -1.12 14.52 -12.28
N MET A 245 -0.65 14.04 -13.44
CA MET A 245 -0.13 14.90 -14.50
C MET A 245 -1.21 15.68 -15.26
N PHE A 246 -2.38 15.07 -15.47
CA PHE A 246 -3.48 15.66 -16.27
C PHE A 246 -4.59 16.27 -15.41
N GLY A 247 -4.57 16.11 -14.09
CA GLY A 247 -5.58 16.64 -13.17
C GLY A 247 -6.97 16.02 -13.32
N ARG A 248 -7.08 14.88 -14.01
CA ARG A 248 -8.34 14.16 -14.25
C ARG A 248 -8.08 12.66 -14.43
N PRO A 249 -9.03 11.79 -14.06
CA PRO A 249 -8.88 10.35 -14.29
C PRO A 249 -8.89 10.06 -15.79
N ILE A 250 -7.76 9.56 -16.31
CA ILE A 250 -7.61 9.15 -17.73
C ILE A 250 -7.88 7.66 -17.89
N LEU A 251 -7.34 6.86 -16.97
CA LEU A 251 -7.53 5.40 -16.95
C LEU A 251 -8.65 5.05 -15.98
N PHE A 252 -9.46 4.07 -16.37
CA PHE A 252 -10.58 3.62 -15.55
C PHE A 252 -10.07 2.83 -14.34
N ASN A 253 -10.15 3.41 -13.15
CA ASN A 253 -9.82 2.75 -11.91
C ASN A 253 -10.81 3.16 -10.81
N PRO A 254 -12.04 2.60 -10.81
CA PRO A 254 -13.10 3.03 -9.90
C PRO A 254 -12.77 2.64 -8.46
N LEU A 255 -13.30 3.42 -7.52
CA LEU A 255 -13.28 3.06 -6.11
C LEU A 255 -14.19 1.84 -5.88
N MET A 256 -13.80 0.94 -4.98
CA MET A 256 -14.59 -0.27 -4.69
C MET A 256 -15.98 0.06 -4.12
N THR A 257 -16.12 1.20 -3.43
CA THR A 257 -17.41 1.71 -2.97
C THR A 257 -18.36 2.01 -4.14
N ASP A 258 -17.85 2.58 -5.23
CA ASP A 258 -18.64 2.91 -6.43
C ASP A 258 -19.10 1.64 -7.14
N VAL A 259 -18.19 0.66 -7.24
CA VAL A 259 -18.49 -0.67 -7.77
C VAL A 259 -19.58 -1.35 -6.92
N TYR A 260 -19.43 -1.33 -5.60
CA TYR A 260 -20.43 -1.90 -4.68
C TYR A 260 -21.79 -1.21 -4.81
N MET A 261 -21.81 0.13 -4.85
CA MET A 261 -23.03 0.91 -5.01
C MET A 261 -23.71 0.66 -6.36
N TRP A 262 -22.93 0.47 -7.42
CA TRP A 262 -23.45 0.10 -8.74
C TRP A 262 -24.15 -1.26 -8.72
N PHE A 263 -23.55 -2.26 -8.07
CA PHE A 263 -24.17 -3.58 -7.91
C PHE A 263 -25.43 -3.52 -7.05
N LYS A 264 -25.42 -2.72 -5.97
CA LYS A 264 -26.59 -2.52 -5.11
C LYS A 264 -27.74 -1.88 -5.89
N ARG A 265 -27.48 -0.83 -6.68
CA ARG A 265 -28.47 -0.18 -7.55
C ARG A 265 -29.09 -1.15 -8.56
N ARG A 266 -28.28 -2.02 -9.17
CA ARG A 266 -28.77 -3.04 -10.14
C ARG A 266 -29.63 -4.14 -9.53
N ARG A 267 -29.49 -4.45 -8.24
CA ARG A 267 -30.36 -5.43 -7.56
C ARG A 267 -31.69 -4.83 -7.10
N SER A 268 -31.80 -3.51 -7.09
CA SER A 268 -33.00 -2.79 -6.64
C SER A 268 -33.85 -2.26 -7.81
N ALA A 269 -33.45 -2.52 -9.05
CA ALA A 269 -34.17 -2.21 -10.29
C ALA A 269 -34.67 -3.50 -10.93
#